data_AF-R6Y2K1-F1
#
_entry.id   AF-R6Y2K1-F1
#
_cell.length_a   1.000
_cell.length_b   1.000
_cell.length_c   1.000
_cell.angle_alpha   90.00
_cell.angle_beta   90.00
_cell.angle_gamma   90.00
#
_symmetry.space_group_name_H-M   'P 1'
#
loop_
_entity.id
_entity.type
_entity.pdbx_description
1 polymer ?
#
loop_
_entity_poly.entity_id
_entity_poly.type
_entity_poly.pdbx_seq_one_letter_code
_entity_poly.pdbx_strand_id
1 'polypeptide(L)'
;MDKGYIYDEETRLYYLKTRYYDPKSINGLNLYVYCGNDLINIVDHDRCFPVLAIILCGIALAGMGLTIGGVASDNNILTAVGLGMVGFTALVSGCIAIAGAILTSVIGGITATAGLGSLGFMSAEIQETTGNGNWIIDTTGMSDGLYNTLLLLLLSMAVIATLGTAASSVSSAFNIKSINGFGKYGDYYGMRFQT
;
A
#
# COMPACT_ATOMS: atom_id res chain seq x y z
N MET A 1 8.83 37.69 1.03
CA MET A 1 7.82 37.69 2.12
C MET A 1 8.44 36.93 3.28
N ASP A 2 8.71 37.67 4.36
CA ASP A 2 9.58 37.31 5.47
C ASP A 2 9.10 36.07 6.23
N LYS A 3 10.00 35.09 6.40
CA LYS A 3 9.73 33.93 7.24
C LYS A 3 10.00 34.33 8.69
N GLY A 4 8.95 34.39 9.51
CA GLY A 4 8.97 34.86 10.91
C GLY A 4 9.69 33.96 11.91
N TYR A 5 10.99 33.77 11.72
CA TYR A 5 11.88 33.14 12.69
C TYR A 5 12.57 34.21 13.53
N ILE A 6 12.64 34.03 14.84
CA ILE A 6 13.42 34.89 15.73
C ILE A 6 14.66 34.09 16.13
N TYR A 7 15.84 34.58 15.76
CA TYR A 7 17.11 33.99 16.16
C TYR A 7 17.48 34.47 17.57
N ASP A 8 17.79 33.53 18.45
CA ASP A 8 18.24 33.81 19.82
C ASP A 8 19.76 33.62 19.91
N GLU A 9 20.48 34.73 20.11
CA GLU A 9 21.94 34.74 20.18
C GLU A 9 22.51 34.07 21.43
N GLU A 10 21.73 33.99 22.51
CA GLU A 10 22.21 33.48 23.81
C GLU A 10 22.23 31.94 23.82
N THR A 11 21.21 31.32 23.21
CA THR A 11 21.11 29.86 23.08
C THR A 11 21.65 29.34 21.73
N ARG A 12 21.87 30.23 20.76
CA ARG A 12 22.25 29.92 19.36
C ARG A 12 21.20 29.05 18.66
N LEU A 13 19.92 29.23 19.01
CA LEU A 13 18.77 28.48 18.47
C LEU A 13 17.77 29.41 17.77
N TYR A 14 16.96 28.86 16.87
CA TYR A 14 15.86 29.59 16.21
C TYR A 14 14.52 29.29 16.89
N TYR A 15 13.77 30.34 17.21
CA TYR A 15 12.46 30.26 17.84
C TYR A 15 11.34 30.17 16.79
N LEU A 16 10.56 29.09 16.87
CA LEU A 16 9.27 28.90 16.20
C LEU A 16 8.22 28.59 17.28
N LYS A 17 7.03 29.20 17.20
CA LYS A 17 5.98 29.27 18.24
C LYS A 17 5.50 27.93 18.84
N THR A 18 6.01 26.79 18.41
CA THR A 18 5.62 25.47 18.93
C THR A 18 6.75 24.55 19.40
N ARG A 19 8.03 24.70 19.01
CA ARG A 19 9.18 23.85 19.49
C ARG A 19 10.56 24.48 19.20
N TYR A 20 11.58 24.10 19.99
CA TYR A 20 13.01 24.38 19.74
C TYR A 20 13.65 23.24 18.94
N TYR A 21 14.57 23.55 18.01
CA TYR A 21 15.31 22.57 17.21
C TYR A 21 16.83 22.69 17.43
N ASP A 22 17.50 21.58 17.74
CA ASP A 22 18.97 21.48 17.79
C ASP A 22 19.52 21.06 16.42
N PRO A 23 20.38 21.88 15.76
CA PRO A 23 20.91 21.60 14.43
C PRO A 23 21.88 20.41 14.37
N LYS A 24 22.37 19.88 15.50
CA LYS A 24 23.38 18.81 15.53
C LYS A 24 22.81 17.39 15.54
N SER A 25 21.49 17.20 15.65
CA SER A 25 20.87 15.88 15.85
C SER A 25 20.15 15.30 14.62
N ILE A 26 20.49 15.73 13.40
CA ILE A 26 19.84 15.25 12.16
C ILE A 26 20.60 14.06 11.55
N ASN A 27 21.02 13.10 12.37
CA ASN A 27 21.72 11.91 11.89
C ASN A 27 21.15 10.67 12.59
N GLY A 28 20.18 10.05 11.93
CA GLY A 28 19.58 8.80 12.39
C GLY A 28 18.39 8.41 11.52
N LEU A 29 18.37 7.16 11.07
CA LEU A 29 17.25 6.50 10.40
C LEU A 29 16.01 6.57 11.31
N ASN A 30 15.09 7.49 11.04
CA ASN A 30 13.83 7.59 11.77
C ASN A 30 12.67 7.19 10.87
N LEU A 31 12.12 5.99 11.10
CA LEU A 31 10.95 5.41 10.42
C LEU A 31 9.64 6.20 10.61
N TYR A 32 9.65 7.24 11.45
CA TYR A 32 8.53 8.13 11.76
C TYR A 32 8.75 9.59 11.30
N VAL A 33 9.81 9.89 10.53
CA VAL A 33 10.03 11.25 10.00
C VAL A 33 8.89 11.62 9.05
N TYR A 34 8.13 12.64 9.43
CA TYR A 34 7.20 13.35 8.57
C TYR A 34 7.92 14.59 8.01
N CYS A 35 7.99 14.71 6.69
CA CYS A 35 8.51 15.90 6.01
C CYS A 35 9.94 16.33 6.43
N GLY A 36 10.86 15.39 6.64
CA GLY A 36 12.24 15.72 7.04
C GLY A 36 12.34 16.45 8.38
N ASN A 37 11.34 16.30 9.27
CA ASN A 37 11.15 17.07 10.52
C ASN A 37 10.85 18.58 10.32
N ASP A 38 10.48 19.02 9.12
CA ASP A 38 10.04 20.40 8.84
C ASP A 38 8.57 20.39 8.36
N LEU A 39 7.64 20.52 9.31
CA LEU A 39 6.19 20.42 9.06
C LEU A 39 5.60 21.60 8.26
N ILE A 40 6.35 22.70 8.10
CA ILE A 40 5.81 23.95 7.54
C ILE A 40 6.31 24.21 6.12
N ASN A 41 7.55 23.81 5.83
CA ASN A 41 8.26 24.34 4.67
C ASN A 41 8.62 23.28 3.61
N ILE A 42 8.34 22.00 3.88
CA ILE A 42 8.44 20.92 2.91
C ILE A 42 7.02 20.38 2.68
N VAL A 43 6.68 20.09 1.42
CA VAL A 43 5.57 19.20 1.08
C VAL A 43 6.24 17.87 0.78
N ASP A 44 5.82 16.81 1.45
CA ASP A 44 6.30 15.45 1.17
C ASP A 44 5.90 15.08 -0.28
N HIS A 45 6.84 15.30 -1.20
CA HIS A 45 6.65 15.04 -2.62
C HIS A 45 6.80 13.55 -2.94
N ASP A 46 7.55 12.80 -2.10
CA ASP A 46 7.80 11.37 -2.28
C ASP A 46 6.72 10.48 -1.64
N ARG A 47 5.91 11.05 -0.72
CA ARG A 47 4.60 10.54 -0.27
C ARG A 47 4.58 9.03 0.04
N CYS A 48 5.72 8.49 0.47
CA CYS A 48 5.95 7.07 0.71
C CYS A 48 6.27 6.84 2.19
N PHE A 49 5.25 6.43 2.95
CA PHE A 49 5.45 5.84 4.26
C PHE A 49 5.74 4.34 4.08
N PRO A 50 6.99 3.87 4.16
CA PRO A 50 7.32 2.44 3.99
C PRO A 50 6.62 1.56 5.03
N VAL A 51 6.38 2.09 6.23
CA VAL A 51 5.61 1.41 7.28
C VAL A 51 4.16 1.16 6.84
N LEU A 52 3.50 2.16 6.24
CA LEU A 52 2.14 2.03 5.72
C LEU A 52 2.10 1.00 4.58
N ALA A 53 3.07 1.06 3.66
CA ALA A 53 3.20 0.10 2.56
C ALA A 53 3.32 -1.35 3.06
N ILE A 54 4.14 -1.59 4.09
CA ILE A 54 4.30 -2.91 4.70
C ILE A 54 3.01 -3.39 5.38
N ILE A 55 2.31 -2.50 6.09
CA ILE A 55 1.02 -2.83 6.73
C ILE A 55 -0.01 -3.22 5.67
N LEU A 56 -0.12 -2.45 4.59
CA LEU A 56 -1.02 -2.74 3.48
C LEU A 56 -0.67 -4.06 2.79
N CYS A 57 0.62 -4.36 2.56
CA CYS A 57 1.05 -5.68 2.08
C CYS A 57 0.61 -6.81 3.01
N GLY A 58 0.78 -6.65 4.33
CA GLY A 58 0.37 -7.64 5.32
C GLY A 58 -1.13 -7.92 5.28
N ILE A 59 -1.94 -6.86 5.20
CA ILE A 59 -3.41 -6.98 5.10
C ILE A 59 -3.82 -7.62 3.77
N ALA A 60 -3.19 -7.24 2.65
CA ALA A 60 -3.47 -7.83 1.34
C ALA A 60 -3.19 -9.34 1.31
N LEU A 61 -2.06 -9.78 1.87
CA LEU A 61 -1.70 -11.20 1.95
C LEU A 61 -2.62 -11.98 2.89
N ALA A 62 -2.98 -11.40 4.04
CA ALA A 62 -3.95 -12.01 4.96
C ALA A 62 -5.34 -12.16 4.30
N GLY A 63 -5.81 -11.10 3.62
CA GLY A 63 -7.07 -11.13 2.88
C GLY A 63 -7.06 -12.12 1.73
N MET A 64 -5.92 -12.27 1.04
CA MET A 64 -5.75 -13.30 0.01
C MET A 64 -5.89 -14.70 0.57
N GLY A 65 -5.18 -15.01 1.66
CA GLY A 65 -5.26 -16.29 2.34
C GLY A 65 -6.68 -16.60 2.82
N LEU A 66 -7.38 -15.60 3.33
CA LEU A 66 -8.76 -15.74 3.78
C LEU A 66 -9.73 -16.01 2.61
N THR A 67 -9.56 -15.33 1.49
CA THR A 67 -10.39 -15.53 0.29
C THR A 67 -10.18 -16.93 -0.30
N ILE A 68 -8.92 -17.36 -0.45
CA ILE A 68 -8.58 -18.71 -0.95
C ILE A 68 -9.12 -19.77 0.01
N GLY A 69 -8.95 -19.57 1.32
CA GLY A 69 -9.50 -20.45 2.34
C GLY A 69 -11.02 -20.51 2.31
N GLY A 70 -11.69 -19.38 2.06
CA GLY A 70 -13.15 -19.29 1.96
C GLY A 70 -13.69 -20.06 0.77
N VAL A 71 -13.10 -19.86 -0.42
CA VAL A 71 -13.45 -20.61 -1.63
C VAL A 71 -13.18 -22.11 -1.45
N ALA A 72 -12.07 -22.49 -0.82
CA ALA A 72 -11.73 -23.90 -0.61
C ALA A 72 -12.59 -24.59 0.48
N SER A 73 -13.29 -23.82 1.31
CA SER A 73 -14.14 -24.33 2.39
C SER A 73 -15.63 -24.08 2.16
N ASP A 74 -16.02 -23.63 0.97
CA ASP A 74 -17.39 -23.23 0.61
C ASP A 74 -18.01 -22.29 1.65
N ASN A 75 -17.21 -21.34 2.16
CA ASN A 75 -17.62 -20.38 3.19
C ASN A 75 -17.63 -18.96 2.63
N ASN A 76 -18.80 -18.53 2.16
CA ASN A 76 -19.02 -17.22 1.56
C ASN A 76 -18.70 -16.05 2.52
N ILE A 77 -18.90 -16.21 3.84
CA ILE A 77 -18.53 -15.19 4.84
C ILE A 77 -17.02 -14.98 4.83
N LEU A 78 -16.26 -16.08 4.85
CA LEU A 78 -14.81 -16.05 4.86
C LEU A 78 -14.28 -15.43 3.56
N THR A 79 -14.86 -15.82 2.42
CA THR A 79 -14.56 -15.26 1.09
C THR A 79 -14.84 -13.75 1.06
N ALA A 80 -16.00 -13.30 1.54
CA ALA A 80 -16.38 -11.89 1.59
C ALA A 80 -15.43 -11.05 2.44
N VAL A 81 -15.07 -11.52 3.64
CA VAL A 81 -14.13 -10.80 4.52
C VAL A 81 -12.75 -10.71 3.87
N GLY A 82 -12.30 -11.78 3.21
CA GLY A 82 -11.05 -11.81 2.46
C GLY A 82 -11.02 -10.78 1.32
N LEU A 83 -12.09 -10.76 0.51
CA LEU A 83 -12.28 -9.82 -0.59
C LEU A 83 -12.37 -8.37 -0.10
N GLY A 84 -13.04 -8.12 1.03
CA GLY A 84 -13.11 -6.80 1.64
C GLY A 84 -11.73 -6.28 2.03
N MET A 85 -10.94 -7.09 2.75
CA MET A 85 -9.58 -6.72 3.13
C MET A 85 -8.72 -6.35 1.92
N VAL A 86 -8.70 -7.19 0.88
CA VAL A 86 -7.92 -6.93 -0.34
C VAL A 86 -8.47 -5.73 -1.10
N GLY A 87 -9.78 -5.63 -1.25
CA GLY A 87 -10.45 -4.55 -2.00
C GLY A 87 -10.20 -3.16 -1.41
N PHE A 88 -10.36 -3.00 -0.09
CA PHE A 88 -10.06 -1.73 0.59
C PHE A 88 -8.57 -1.39 0.53
N THR A 89 -7.71 -2.38 0.72
CA THR A 89 -6.25 -2.18 0.67
C THR A 89 -5.80 -1.75 -0.73
N ALA A 90 -6.33 -2.38 -1.78
CA ALA A 90 -6.03 -2.04 -3.17
C ALA A 90 -6.56 -0.66 -3.55
N LEU A 91 -7.71 -0.23 -3.01
CA LEU A 91 -8.21 1.13 -3.24
C LEU A 91 -7.30 2.18 -2.59
N VAL A 92 -6.92 1.97 -1.33
CA VAL A 92 -5.99 2.87 -0.61
C VAL A 92 -4.65 2.94 -1.33
N SER A 93 -4.07 1.78 -1.68
CA SER A 93 -2.82 1.70 -2.43
C SER A 93 -2.92 2.35 -3.81
N GLY A 94 -4.02 2.11 -4.53
CA GLY A 94 -4.28 2.70 -5.85
C GLY A 94 -4.36 4.22 -5.80
N CYS A 95 -5.07 4.78 -4.82
CA CYS A 95 -5.15 6.23 -4.62
C CYS A 95 -3.78 6.86 -4.29
N ILE A 96 -2.95 6.17 -3.50
CA ILE A 96 -1.58 6.61 -3.21
C ILE A 96 -0.73 6.61 -4.49
N ALA A 97 -0.82 5.55 -5.30
CA ALA A 97 -0.07 5.41 -6.55
C ALA A 97 -0.49 6.43 -7.62
N ILE A 98 -1.79 6.75 -7.73
CA ILE A 98 -2.33 7.77 -8.65
C ILE A 98 -1.80 9.17 -8.28
N ALA A 99 -1.63 9.45 -6.99
CA ALA A 99 -1.13 10.74 -6.53
C ALA A 99 0.39 10.95 -6.72
N GLY A 100 1.15 9.91 -7.10
CA GLY A 100 2.61 9.86 -7.00
C GLY A 100 3.45 10.24 -8.23
N ALA A 101 3.04 9.93 -9.47
CA ALA A 101 3.79 10.23 -10.73
C ALA A 101 3.07 9.64 -11.96
N ILE A 102 3.47 10.05 -13.17
CA ILE A 102 2.87 9.65 -14.46
C ILE A 102 3.00 8.13 -14.73
N LEU A 103 3.99 7.44 -14.15
CA LEU A 103 4.15 5.97 -14.29
C LEU A 103 3.40 5.18 -13.19
N THR A 104 3.30 5.73 -11.98
CA THR A 104 2.53 5.12 -10.88
C THR A 104 1.02 5.35 -11.05
N SER A 105 0.58 6.27 -11.91
CA SER A 105 -0.83 6.48 -12.21
C SER A 105 -1.47 5.31 -12.98
N VAL A 106 -0.73 4.67 -13.88
CA VAL A 106 -1.22 3.47 -14.60
C VAL A 106 -1.36 2.30 -13.63
N ILE A 107 -0.32 2.03 -12.83
CA ILE A 107 -0.35 0.97 -11.81
C ILE A 107 -1.42 1.27 -10.76
N GLY A 108 -1.54 2.53 -10.32
CA GLY A 108 -2.55 2.96 -9.36
C GLY A 108 -3.98 2.87 -9.88
N GLY A 109 -4.21 3.19 -11.16
CA GLY A 109 -5.48 2.99 -11.84
C GLY A 109 -5.87 1.51 -11.94
N ILE A 110 -4.91 0.64 -12.32
CA ILE A 110 -5.12 -0.81 -12.35
C ILE A 110 -5.42 -1.34 -10.93
N THR A 111 -4.66 -0.90 -9.93
CA THR A 111 -4.83 -1.34 -8.53
C THR A 111 -6.19 -0.92 -7.99
N ALA A 112 -6.61 0.33 -8.21
CA ALA A 112 -7.91 0.82 -7.79
C ALA A 112 -9.06 0.09 -8.50
N THR A 113 -8.91 -0.19 -9.81
CA THR A 113 -9.91 -0.94 -10.59
C THR A 113 -10.03 -2.37 -10.10
N ALA A 114 -8.91 -3.04 -9.84
CA ALA A 114 -8.90 -4.39 -9.26
C ALA A 114 -9.51 -4.39 -7.86
N GLY A 115 -9.23 -3.37 -7.03
CA GLY A 115 -9.84 -3.21 -5.71
C GLY A 115 -11.36 -3.04 -5.77
N LEU A 116 -11.87 -2.20 -6.68
CA LEU A 116 -13.31 -2.05 -6.90
C LEU A 116 -13.96 -3.35 -7.37
N GLY A 117 -13.30 -4.10 -8.26
CA GLY A 117 -13.79 -5.40 -8.67
C GLY A 117 -13.84 -6.40 -7.50
N SER A 118 -12.83 -6.43 -6.61
CA SER A 118 -12.84 -7.29 -5.42
C SER A 118 -13.99 -6.94 -4.49
N LEU A 119 -14.30 -5.64 -4.32
CA LEU A 119 -15.47 -5.20 -3.56
C LEU A 119 -16.80 -5.54 -4.26
N GLY A 120 -16.82 -5.61 -5.59
CA GLY A 120 -17.96 -6.10 -6.37
C GLY A 120 -18.23 -7.60 -6.16
N PHE A 121 -17.17 -8.43 -6.14
CA PHE A 121 -17.31 -9.83 -5.75
C PHE A 121 -17.68 -9.96 -4.26
N MET A 122 -17.14 -9.12 -3.38
CA MET A 122 -17.53 -9.10 -1.96
C MET A 122 -19.03 -8.86 -1.79
N SER A 123 -19.62 -7.92 -2.53
CA SER A 123 -21.06 -7.65 -2.40
C SER A 123 -21.91 -8.84 -2.87
N ALA A 124 -21.44 -9.60 -3.87
CA ALA A 124 -22.07 -10.83 -4.32
C ALA A 124 -22.03 -11.93 -3.25
N GLU A 125 -20.86 -12.19 -2.66
CA GLU A 125 -20.70 -13.15 -1.56
C GLU A 125 -21.55 -12.81 -0.32
N ILE A 126 -21.67 -11.51 0.00
CA ILE A 126 -22.51 -11.04 1.11
C ILE A 126 -23.99 -11.29 0.81
N GLN A 127 -24.42 -11.12 -0.44
CA GLN A 127 -25.80 -11.40 -0.85
C GLN A 127 -26.10 -12.90 -0.79
N GLU A 128 -25.14 -13.74 -1.19
CA GLU A 128 -25.27 -15.19 -1.12
C GLU A 128 -25.39 -15.66 0.34
N THR A 129 -24.60 -15.08 1.24
CA THR A 129 -24.67 -15.32 2.69
C THR A 129 -26.02 -14.93 3.29
N THR A 130 -26.70 -13.91 2.75
CA THR A 130 -28.02 -13.46 3.24
C THR A 130 -29.18 -14.29 2.67
N GLY A 131 -28.91 -15.29 1.83
CA GLY A 131 -29.92 -16.16 1.22
C GLY A 131 -30.61 -15.54 0.00
N ASN A 132 -30.09 -14.42 -0.51
CA ASN A 132 -30.65 -13.67 -1.62
C ASN A 132 -30.00 -14.04 -2.98
N GLY A 133 -29.28 -15.16 -3.04
CA GLY A 133 -28.53 -15.59 -4.22
C GLY A 133 -27.29 -14.76 -4.47
N ASN A 134 -26.59 -15.04 -5.57
CA ASN A 134 -25.39 -14.35 -5.96
C ASN A 134 -25.68 -13.54 -7.22
N TRP A 135 -25.84 -12.22 -7.08
CA TRP A 135 -26.26 -11.37 -8.19
C TRP A 135 -25.32 -11.43 -9.40
N ILE A 136 -24.03 -11.72 -9.21
CA ILE A 136 -23.07 -11.87 -10.32
C ILE A 136 -23.38 -13.15 -11.10
N ILE A 137 -23.54 -14.28 -10.40
CA ILE A 137 -23.90 -15.56 -11.03
C ILE A 137 -25.29 -15.46 -11.67
N ASP A 138 -26.27 -14.93 -10.94
CA ASP A 138 -27.65 -14.80 -11.38
C ASP A 138 -27.81 -13.89 -12.61
N THR A 139 -27.03 -12.80 -12.69
CA THR A 139 -27.10 -11.85 -13.82
C THR A 139 -26.32 -12.34 -15.04
N THR A 140 -25.19 -13.03 -14.84
CA THR A 140 -24.31 -13.44 -15.94
C THR A 140 -24.58 -14.85 -16.45
N GLY A 141 -25.27 -15.69 -15.67
CA GLY A 141 -25.50 -17.11 -15.97
C GLY A 141 -24.22 -17.93 -16.00
N MET A 142 -23.14 -17.47 -15.35
CA MET A 142 -21.86 -18.20 -15.29
C MET A 142 -21.94 -19.39 -14.33
N SER A 143 -21.09 -20.41 -14.52
CA SER A 143 -20.97 -21.49 -13.54
C SER A 143 -20.14 -21.08 -12.34
N ASP A 144 -20.37 -21.72 -11.20
CA ASP A 144 -19.64 -21.49 -9.93
C ASP A 144 -18.11 -21.62 -10.12
N GLY A 145 -17.68 -22.56 -10.96
CA GLY A 145 -16.26 -22.75 -11.27
C GLY A 145 -15.65 -21.56 -12.03
N LEU A 146 -16.39 -20.98 -12.99
CA LEU A 146 -15.95 -19.79 -13.72
C LEU A 146 -15.95 -18.56 -12.81
N TYR A 147 -16.97 -18.43 -11.96
CA TYR A 147 -17.07 -17.39 -10.95
C TYR A 147 -15.87 -17.38 -9.99
N ASN A 148 -15.58 -18.53 -9.36
CA ASN A 148 -14.46 -18.68 -8.43
C ASN A 148 -13.12 -18.42 -9.12
N THR A 149 -12.97 -18.84 -10.38
CA THR A 149 -11.76 -18.57 -11.17
C THR A 149 -11.56 -17.08 -11.42
N LEU A 150 -12.61 -16.37 -11.83
CA LEU A 150 -12.56 -14.92 -12.08
C LEU A 150 -12.31 -14.12 -10.80
N LEU A 151 -12.96 -14.51 -9.70
CA LEU A 151 -12.77 -13.94 -8.37
C LEU A 151 -11.31 -14.05 -7.92
N LEU A 152 -10.72 -15.25 -7.99
CA LEU A 152 -9.33 -15.50 -7.59
C LEU A 152 -8.33 -14.80 -8.52
N LEU A 153 -8.60 -14.76 -9.83
CA LEU A 153 -7.77 -14.04 -10.79
C LEU A 153 -7.72 -12.54 -10.44
N LEU A 154 -8.88 -11.92 -10.23
CA LEU A 154 -8.97 -10.49 -9.91
C LEU A 154 -8.32 -10.18 -8.56
N LEU A 155 -8.56 -11.03 -7.55
CA LEU A 155 -7.90 -10.95 -6.24
C LEU A 155 -6.37 -10.97 -6.38
N SER A 156 -5.84 -11.88 -7.20
CA SER A 156 -4.39 -11.97 -7.43
C SER A 156 -3.82 -10.70 -8.06
N MET A 157 -4.55 -10.08 -9.00
CA MET A 157 -4.15 -8.80 -9.60
C MET A 157 -4.15 -7.67 -8.57
N ALA A 158 -5.19 -7.58 -7.72
CA ALA A 158 -5.26 -6.57 -6.66
C ALA A 158 -4.11 -6.69 -5.67
N VAL A 159 -3.77 -7.92 -5.26
CA VAL A 159 -2.65 -8.19 -4.34
C VAL A 159 -1.31 -7.85 -5.00
N ILE A 160 -1.03 -8.39 -6.20
CA ILE A 160 0.24 -8.14 -6.90
C ILE A 160 0.46 -6.65 -7.14
N ALA A 161 -0.58 -5.92 -7.55
CA ALA A 161 -0.48 -4.49 -7.81
C ALA A 161 -0.28 -3.67 -6.50
N THR A 162 -0.91 -4.11 -5.39
CA THR A 162 -0.67 -3.55 -4.05
C THR A 162 0.78 -3.80 -3.60
N LEU A 163 1.29 -5.02 -3.78
CA LEU A 163 2.69 -5.37 -3.46
C LEU A 163 3.67 -4.56 -4.32
N GLY A 164 3.39 -4.39 -5.61
CA GLY A 164 4.21 -3.58 -6.53
C GLY A 164 4.24 -2.11 -6.15
N THR A 165 3.10 -1.55 -5.74
CA THR A 165 3.01 -0.19 -5.21
C THR A 165 3.87 -0.04 -3.94
N ALA A 166 3.74 -0.98 -3.00
CA ALA A 166 4.53 -0.99 -1.78
C ALA A 166 6.03 -1.16 -2.02
N ALA A 167 6.43 -2.04 -2.93
CA ALA A 167 7.83 -2.22 -3.33
C ALA A 167 8.40 -0.94 -3.94
N SER A 168 7.61 -0.23 -4.74
CA SER A 168 7.98 1.08 -5.30
C SER A 168 8.17 2.12 -4.18
N SER A 169 7.31 2.09 -3.15
CA SER A 169 7.46 2.98 -1.99
C SER A 169 8.73 2.73 -1.20
N VAL A 170 9.11 1.46 -1.04
CA VAL A 170 10.37 1.07 -0.40
C VAL A 170 11.56 1.48 -1.28
N SER A 171 11.54 1.23 -2.58
CA SER A 171 12.65 1.62 -3.46
C SER A 171 12.88 3.13 -3.49
N SER A 172 11.80 3.93 -3.49
CA SER A 172 11.90 5.39 -3.41
C SER A 172 12.46 5.85 -2.06
N ALA A 173 12.00 5.28 -0.95
CA ALA A 173 12.48 5.64 0.40
C ALA A 173 13.97 5.33 0.60
N PHE A 174 14.51 4.30 -0.07
CA PHE A 174 15.92 3.92 0.01
C PHE A 174 16.76 4.37 -1.18
N ASN A 175 16.19 5.17 -2.10
CA ASN A 175 16.84 5.63 -3.35
C ASN A 175 17.48 4.47 -4.15
N ILE A 176 16.82 3.32 -4.18
CA ILE A 176 17.28 2.11 -4.88
C ILE A 176 16.90 2.27 -6.36
N LYS A 177 17.91 2.44 -7.22
CA LYS A 177 17.68 2.59 -8.67
C LYS A 177 17.55 1.28 -9.41
N SER A 178 18.34 0.28 -9.00
CA SER A 178 18.27 -1.07 -9.57
C SER A 178 18.86 -2.11 -8.62
N ILE A 179 18.43 -3.36 -8.78
CA ILE A 179 19.07 -4.51 -8.14
C ILE A 179 20.13 -5.04 -9.13
N ASN A 180 21.39 -4.96 -8.73
CA ASN A 180 22.53 -5.32 -9.57
C ASN A 180 22.86 -6.82 -9.51
N GLY A 181 22.38 -7.52 -8.48
CA GLY A 181 22.52 -8.97 -8.35
C GLY A 181 22.25 -9.47 -6.94
N PHE A 182 21.92 -10.75 -6.84
CA PHE A 182 21.83 -11.50 -5.59
C PHE A 182 23.16 -12.20 -5.36
N GLY A 183 23.74 -12.07 -4.17
CA GLY A 183 25.06 -12.62 -3.88
C GLY A 183 25.29 -12.87 -2.39
N LYS A 184 26.33 -13.66 -2.10
CA LYS A 184 26.78 -13.91 -0.74
C LYS A 184 27.79 -12.83 -0.32
N TYR A 185 27.54 -12.15 0.79
CA TYR A 185 28.49 -11.24 1.42
C TYR A 185 28.87 -11.80 2.79
N GLY A 186 30.06 -12.38 2.89
CA GLY A 186 30.47 -13.15 4.06
C GLY A 186 29.59 -14.41 4.24
N ASP A 187 28.96 -14.55 5.40
CA ASP A 187 28.03 -15.65 5.70
C ASP A 187 26.57 -15.35 5.35
N TYR A 188 26.27 -14.13 4.90
CA TYR A 188 24.91 -13.69 4.62
C TYR A 188 24.62 -13.68 3.12
N TYR A 189 23.41 -14.10 2.75
CA TYR A 189 22.88 -13.88 1.41
C TYR A 189 22.20 -12.52 1.35
N GLY A 190 22.53 -11.70 0.36
CA GLY A 190 22.02 -10.34 0.23
C GLY A 190 21.83 -9.90 -1.21
N MET A 191 21.16 -8.75 -1.35
CA MET A 191 20.95 -8.06 -2.62
C MET A 191 21.94 -6.91 -2.74
N ARG A 192 22.66 -6.80 -3.86
CA ARG A 192 23.47 -5.62 -4.19
C ARG A 192 22.61 -4.63 -4.96
N PHE A 193 22.50 -3.41 -4.45
CA PHE A 193 21.79 -2.31 -5.10
C PHE A 193 22.77 -1.41 -5.85
N GLN A 194 22.36 -0.88 -7.01
CA GLN A 194 22.96 0.34 -7.55
C GLN A 194 22.29 1.55 -6.90
N THR A 195 23.08 2.34 -6.18
CA THR A 195 22.72 3.67 -5.67
C THR A 195 22.98 4.73 -6.73
#